data_AF-A0A7X9IQG4-F1
#
_entry.id   AF-A0A7X9IQG4-F1
#
_cell.length_a   1.000
_cell.length_b   1.000
_cell.length_c   1.000
_cell.angle_alpha   90.00
_cell.angle_beta   90.00
_cell.angle_gamma   90.00
#
_symmetry.space_group_name_H-M   'P 1'
#
loop_
_entity.id
_entity.type
_entity.pdbx_description
1 polymer ?
#
loop_
_entity_poly.entity_id
_entity_poly.type
_entity_poly.pdbx_seq_one_letter_code
_entity_poly.pdbx_strand_id
1 'polypeptide(L)'
;MNQFKKVSRFTAIHEHRSYIEVKDKEGKKQTIGVCPACFNNRERRKQILDQLKEKGYKVVSKDDELDGKYYQTNVHSPFCPYRKK
;
A
#
# COMPACT_ATOMS: atom_id res chain seq x y z
N MET A 1 -13.90 1.72 22.41
CA MET A 1 -14.19 2.22 21.04
C MET A 1 -12.96 2.97 20.53
N ASN A 2 -12.07 2.31 19.80
CA ASN A 2 -10.84 2.96 19.32
C ASN A 2 -11.15 3.79 18.07
N GLN A 3 -11.15 5.12 18.25
CA GLN A 3 -11.08 6.09 17.17
C GLN A 3 -9.77 5.86 16.40
N PHE A 4 -9.86 5.29 15.21
CA PHE A 4 -8.79 5.36 14.23
C PHE A 4 -8.63 6.84 13.85
N LYS A 5 -7.78 7.58 14.57
CA LYS A 5 -7.33 8.92 14.16
C LYS A 5 -6.83 8.80 12.72
N LYS A 6 -7.41 9.57 11.81
CA LYS A 6 -6.94 9.71 10.43
C LYS A 6 -5.50 10.23 10.49
N VAL A 7 -4.53 9.32 10.48
CA VAL A 7 -3.12 9.66 10.35
C VAL A 7 -2.97 10.30 8.99
N SER A 8 -2.55 11.57 8.96
CA SER A 8 -2.35 12.30 7.71
C SER A 8 -1.39 11.50 6.83
N ARG A 9 -1.63 11.46 5.52
CA ARG A 9 -0.75 10.81 4.53
C ARG A 9 0.72 11.24 4.70
N PHE A 10 0.94 12.47 5.18
CA PHE A 10 2.25 13.05 5.44
C PHE A 10 3.01 12.40 6.61
N THR A 11 2.36 12.21 7.76
CA THR A 11 2.96 11.53 8.93
C THR A 11 3.31 10.07 8.63
N ALA A 12 2.46 9.41 7.85
CA ALA A 12 2.65 8.04 7.37
C ALA A 12 3.83 7.88 6.41
N ILE A 13 4.04 8.85 5.51
CA ILE A 13 5.23 8.92 4.63
C ILE A 13 6.52 9.03 5.47
N HIS A 14 6.48 9.77 6.59
CA HIS A 14 7.58 9.89 7.54
C HIS A 14 7.89 8.57 8.29
N GLU A 15 6.94 7.65 8.43
CA GLU A 15 7.14 6.31 9.02
C GLU A 15 7.65 5.25 8.02
N HIS A 16 8.05 5.64 6.81
CA HIS A 16 8.50 4.73 5.75
C HIS A 16 7.47 3.65 5.35
N ARG A 17 6.18 3.94 5.54
CA ARG A 17 5.07 3.07 5.13
C ARG A 17 4.30 3.77 4.01
N SER A 18 4.20 3.12 2.86
CA SER A 18 3.28 3.56 1.81
C SER A 18 1.90 3.05 2.19
N TYR A 19 0.86 3.86 1.96
CA TYR A 19 -0.51 3.44 2.20
C TYR A 19 -1.30 3.58 0.91
N ILE A 20 -2.13 2.57 0.65
CA ILE A 20 -3.05 2.58 -0.48
C ILE A 20 -4.49 2.51 0.03
N GLU A 21 -5.38 3.21 -0.65
CA GLU A 21 -6.81 3.13 -0.38
C GLU A 21 -7.40 1.96 -1.17
N VAL A 22 -8.10 1.08 -0.46
CA VAL A 22 -8.80 -0.04 -1.05
C VAL A 22 -10.28 -0.01 -0.68
N LYS A 23 -11.09 -0.72 -1.45
CA LYS A 23 -12.51 -0.95 -1.25
C LYS A 23 -12.72 -2.45 -1.12
N ASP A 24 -13.45 -2.87 -0.09
CA ASP A 24 -13.85 -4.27 0.06
C ASP A 24 -15.07 -4.63 -0.82
N LYS A 25 -15.54 -5.88 -0.69
CA LYS A 25 -16.69 -6.40 -1.45
C LYS A 25 -18.00 -5.67 -1.14
N GLU A 26 -18.16 -5.15 0.07
CA GLU A 26 -19.34 -4.39 0.51
C GLU A 26 -19.25 -2.91 0.10
N GLY A 27 -18.10 -2.51 -0.41
CA GLY A 27 -17.84 -1.18 -0.90
C GLY A 27 -17.33 -0.21 0.16
N LYS A 28 -16.96 -0.71 1.33
CA LYS A 28 -16.37 0.11 2.39
C LYS A 28 -14.89 0.37 2.08
N LYS A 29 -14.51 1.63 2.21
CA LYS A 29 -13.14 2.10 2.02
C LYS A 29 -12.29 1.79 3.23
N GLN A 30 -11.08 1.29 2.99
CA GLN A 30 -10.09 0.97 4.01
C GLN A 30 -8.70 1.39 3.52
N THR A 31 -7.80 1.69 4.45
CA THR A 31 -6.42 2.03 4.13
C THR A 31 -5.52 0.87 4.55
N ILE A 32 -4.68 0.39 3.63
CA ILE A 32 -3.74 -0.72 3.90
C ILE A 32 -2.31 -0.20 3.80
N GLY A 33 -1.49 -0.57 4.78
CA GLY A 33 -0.05 -0.31 4.75
C GLY A 33 0.67 -1.28 3.82
N VAL A 34 1.52 -0.76 2.96
CA VAL A 34 2.38 -1.51 2.03
C VAL A 34 3.82 -1.01 2.14
N CYS A 35 4.77 -1.88 1.80
CA CYS A 35 6.18 -1.49 1.74
C CYS A 35 6.41 -0.53 0.55
N PRO A 36 7.00 0.67 0.75
CA PRO A 36 7.18 1.64 -0.34
C PRO A 36 8.01 1.11 -1.50
N ALA A 37 9.19 0.55 -1.22
CA ALA A 37 10.05 0.01 -2.26
C ALA A 37 9.41 -1.16 -3.02
N CYS A 38 8.79 -2.11 -2.31
CA CYS A 38 8.08 -3.22 -2.96
C CYS A 38 6.89 -2.72 -3.78
N PHE A 39 6.13 -1.76 -3.28
CA PHE A 39 5.00 -1.21 -4.03
C PHE A 39 5.45 -0.36 -5.23
N ASN A 40 6.70 0.12 -5.25
CA ASN A 40 7.29 0.80 -6.41
C ASN A 40 8.15 -0.11 -7.29
N ASN A 41 8.12 -1.42 -7.06
CA ASN A 41 8.65 -2.41 -7.99
C ASN A 41 7.47 -3.12 -8.67
N ARG A 42 7.45 -3.16 -10.01
CA ARG A 42 6.29 -3.67 -10.78
C ARG A 42 5.92 -5.11 -10.44
N GLU A 43 6.89 -6.02 -10.37
CA GLU A 43 6.63 -7.43 -10.06
C GLU A 43 6.09 -7.60 -8.64
N ARG A 44 6.66 -6.88 -7.68
CA ARG A 44 6.20 -6.90 -6.28
C ARG A 44 4.86 -6.21 -6.10
N ARG A 45 4.60 -5.10 -6.80
CA ARG A 45 3.27 -4.45 -6.83
C ARG A 45 2.22 -5.43 -7.34
N LYS A 46 2.50 -6.15 -8.43
CA LYS A 46 1.59 -7.19 -8.95
C LYS A 46 1.26 -8.22 -7.87
N GLN A 47 2.27 -8.77 -7.18
CA GLN A 47 2.05 -9.73 -6.08
C GLN A 47 1.18 -9.15 -4.96
N ILE A 48 1.42 -7.90 -4.56
CA ILE A 48 0.63 -7.22 -3.52
C ILE A 48 -0.83 -7.04 -4.00
N LEU A 49 -1.04 -6.60 -5.23
CA LEU A 49 -2.38 -6.41 -5.80
C LEU A 49 -3.13 -7.73 -5.96
N ASP A 50 -2.44 -8.79 -6.39
CA ASP A 50 -3.02 -10.14 -6.49
C ASP A 50 -3.47 -10.61 -5.09
N GLN A 51 -2.63 -10.46 -4.05
CA GLN A 51 -2.99 -10.79 -2.65
C GLN A 51 -4.17 -9.98 -2.11
N LEU A 52 -4.28 -8.70 -2.48
CA LEU A 52 -5.41 -7.85 -2.10
C LEU A 52 -6.69 -8.35 -2.76
N LYS A 53 -6.62 -8.69 -4.05
CA LYS A 53 -7.75 -9.22 -4.81
C LYS A 53 -8.23 -10.56 -4.24
N GLU A 54 -7.32 -11.46 -3.87
CA GLU A 54 -7.65 -12.72 -3.20
C GLU A 54 -8.39 -12.50 -1.88
N LYS A 55 -8.01 -11.46 -1.13
CA LYS A 55 -8.69 -11.03 0.10
C LYS A 55 -9.99 -10.25 -0.13
N GLY A 56 -10.38 -10.02 -1.39
CA GLY A 56 -11.60 -9.30 -1.73
C GLY A 56 -11.48 -7.78 -1.72
N TYR A 57 -10.26 -7.24 -1.72
CA TYR A 57 -9.99 -5.81 -1.81
C TYR A 57 -9.69 -5.39 -3.25
N LYS A 58 -10.09 -4.17 -3.60
CA LYS A 58 -9.75 -3.50 -4.86
C LYS A 58 -9.18 -2.13 -4.56
N VAL A 59 -8.12 -1.73 -5.26
CA VAL A 59 -7.58 -0.36 -5.14
C VAL A 59 -8.61 0.68 -5.59
N VAL A 60 -8.64 1.82 -4.91
CA VAL A 60 -9.57 2.93 -5.23
C VAL A 60 -8.95 3.93 -6.18
N SER A 61 -7.65 4.20 -6.03
CA SER A 61 -6.93 5.15 -6.89
C SER A 61 -6.35 4.44 -8.11
N LYS A 62 -6.48 5.08 -9.29
CA LYS A 62 -5.80 4.65 -10.52
C LYS A 62 -4.27 4.68 -10.38
N ASP A 63 -3.74 5.56 -9.54
CA ASP A 63 -2.30 5.64 -9.28
C ASP A 63 -1.75 4.39 -8.59
N ASP A 64 -2.60 3.69 -7.82
CA ASP A 64 -2.23 2.49 -7.05
C ASP A 64 -2.44 1.19 -7.87
N GLU A 65 -2.90 1.29 -9.12
CA GLU A 65 -3.00 0.17 -10.04
C GLU A 65 -1.61 -0.30 -10.51
N LEU A 66 -1.56 -1.48 -11.16
CA LEU A 66 -0.30 -2.05 -11.65
C LEU A 66 0.39 -1.14 -12.68
N ASP A 67 -0.39 -0.49 -13.53
CA ASP A 67 0.10 0.47 -14.53
C ASP A 67 -0.03 1.92 -14.08
N GLY A 68 -0.32 2.12 -12.79
CA GLY A 68 -0.44 3.42 -12.16
C GLY A 68 0.91 4.10 -11.94
N LYS A 69 0.92 5.08 -11.05
CA LYS A 69 2.10 5.89 -10.77
C LYS A 69 3.12 5.13 -9.93
N TYR A 70 4.38 5.22 -10.33
CA TYR A 70 5.52 4.74 -9.57
C TYR A 70 6.34 5.93 -9.07
N TYR A 71 6.78 5.84 -7.82
CA TYR A 71 7.64 6.80 -7.17
C TYR A 71 9.04 6.18 -7.04
N GLN A 72 10.08 6.96 -7.33
CA GLN A 72 11.46 6.50 -7.15
C GLN A 72 11.78 6.42 -5.66
N THR A 73 11.59 5.24 -5.07
CA THR A 73 11.97 4.97 -3.68
C THR A 73 12.52 3.56 -3.53
N ASN A 74 13.70 3.46 -2.94
CA ASN A 74 14.31 2.20 -2.53
C ASN A 74 14.12 1.96 -1.02
N VAL A 75 13.28 2.77 -0.37
CA VAL A 75 13.02 2.67 1.06
C VAL A 75 12.04 1.52 1.33
N HIS A 76 12.55 0.47 1.95
CA HIS A 76 11.72 -0.62 2.44
C HIS A 76 11.13 -0.29 3.81
N SER A 77 9.92 -0.79 4.09
CA SER A 77 9.38 -0.81 5.45
C SER A 77 10.33 -1.58 6.38
N PRO A 78 10.47 -1.20 7.67
CA PRO A 78 11.33 -1.91 8.62
C PRO A 78 11.07 -3.41 8.72
N PHE A 79 9.83 -3.83 8.44
CA PHE A 79 9.37 -5.23 8.51
C PHE A 79 9.31 -5.91 7.13
N CYS A 80 9.86 -5.29 6.09
CA CYS A 80 9.84 -5.86 4.76
C CYS A 80 10.82 -7.04 4.65
N PRO A 81 10.38 -8.22 4.17
CA PRO A 81 11.27 -9.37 3.99
C PRO A 81 12.30 -9.17 2.86
N TYR A 82 12.07 -8.20 1.97
CA TYR A 82 12.96 -7.87 0.86
C TYR A 82 13.95 -6.75 1.18
N ARG A 83 13.93 -6.20 2.41
CA ARG A 83 14.92 -5.21 2.84
C ARG A 83 16.29 -5.90 2.87
N LYS A 84 17.23 -5.42 2.04
CA LYS A 84 18.64 -5.81 2.20
C LYS A 84 19.09 -5.39 3.60
N LYS A 85 19.68 -6.34 4.36
CA LYS A 85 20.26 -6.06 5.67
C LYS A 85 21.42 -5.09 5.55
#